data_AF-A0A0F9DQ05-F1
#
_entry.id   AF-A0A0F9DQ05-F1
#
_cell.length_a   1.000
_cell.length_b   1.000
_cell.length_c   1.000
_cell.angle_alpha   90.00
_cell.angle_beta   90.00
_cell.angle_gamma   90.00
#
_symmetry.space_group_name_H-M   'P 1'
#
loop_
_entity.id
_entity.type
_entity.pdbx_description
1 polymer ?
#
loop_
_entity_poly.entity_id
_entity_poly.type
_entity_poly.pdbx_seq_one_letter_code
_entity_poly.pdbx_strand_id
1 'polypeptide(L)'
;MNPTRELQATGQSLWLDNITRGLLNDGVLANYIKDLSVTGLTSNPTIFQKAIAGTDLYDSAIDQKTRDGKTGEALFFELAIEDLRRAADLFRPVHDATDGVDGWVS
;
A
#
# COMPACT_ATOMS: atom_id res chain seq x y z
N MET A 1 -21.82 -15.62 -0.64
CA MET A 1 -20.66 -16.25 -1.31
C MET A 1 -19.60 -15.16 -1.44
N ASN A 2 -18.40 -15.36 -0.88
CA ASN A 2 -17.31 -14.38 -0.97
C ASN A 2 -16.17 -15.06 -1.75
N PRO A 3 -16.07 -14.80 -3.08
CA PRO A 3 -15.10 -15.49 -3.93
C PRO A 3 -13.66 -15.38 -3.45
N THR A 4 -13.28 -14.25 -2.83
CA THR A 4 -11.92 -14.05 -2.32
C THR A 4 -11.60 -14.95 -1.14
N ARG A 5 -12.58 -15.20 -0.26
CA ARG A 5 -12.43 -16.15 0.86
C ARG A 5 -12.37 -17.60 0.38
N GLU A 6 -13.11 -17.93 -0.66
CA GLU A 6 -13.06 -19.27 -1.26
C GLU A 6 -11.68 -19.53 -1.89
N LEU A 7 -11.13 -18.55 -2.61
CA LEU A 7 -9.77 -18.63 -3.15
C LEU A 7 -8.72 -18.80 -2.04
N GLN A 8 -8.83 -18.01 -0.97
CA GLN A 8 -7.96 -18.13 0.21
C GLN A 8 -8.07 -19.52 0.85
N ALA A 9 -9.27 -20.08 0.96
CA ALA A 9 -9.50 -21.42 1.51
C ALA A 9 -8.86 -22.55 0.67
N THR A 10 -8.60 -22.31 -0.62
CA THR A 10 -7.82 -23.22 -1.47
C THR A 10 -6.30 -23.05 -1.33
N GLY A 11 -5.84 -22.13 -0.48
CA GLY A 11 -4.41 -21.87 -0.23
C GLY A 11 -3.78 -20.86 -1.19
N GLN A 12 -4.58 -20.11 -1.96
CA GLN A 12 -4.08 -19.09 -2.87
C GLN A 12 -4.14 -17.70 -2.21
N SER A 13 -2.98 -17.05 -2.09
CA SER A 13 -2.86 -15.67 -1.61
C SER A 13 -3.34 -14.67 -2.66
N LEU A 14 -4.05 -13.64 -2.23
CA LEU A 14 -4.58 -12.57 -3.09
C LEU A 14 -3.87 -11.26 -2.77
N TRP A 15 -3.22 -10.68 -3.78
CA TRP A 15 -2.49 -9.43 -3.63
C TRP A 15 -3.14 -8.31 -4.43
N LEU A 16 -3.10 -7.10 -3.87
CA LEU A 16 -3.56 -5.88 -4.54
C LEU A 16 -2.42 -5.30 -5.38
N ASP A 17 -2.62 -5.15 -6.69
CA ASP A 17 -1.64 -4.50 -7.58
C ASP A 17 -1.88 -2.99 -7.71
N ASN A 18 -1.92 -2.31 -6.56
CA ASN A 18 -2.08 -0.86 -6.48
C ASN A 18 -1.76 -0.33 -5.07
N ILE A 19 -1.26 0.90 -5.01
CA ILE A 19 -1.18 1.68 -3.77
C ILE A 19 -1.40 3.17 -4.09
N THR A 20 -2.24 3.82 -3.29
CA THR A 20 -2.42 5.27 -3.29
C THR A 20 -2.56 5.75 -1.85
N ARG A 21 -2.19 7.00 -1.59
CA ARG A 21 -2.38 7.60 -0.27
C ARG A 21 -3.84 7.63 0.18
N GLY A 22 -4.78 7.75 -0.76
CA GLY A 22 -6.22 7.64 -0.49
C GLY A 22 -6.63 6.27 0.04
N LEU A 23 -6.13 5.17 -0.57
CA LEU A 23 -6.41 3.81 -0.08
C LEU A 23 -6.02 3.61 1.39
N LEU A 24 -4.94 4.28 1.82
CA LEU A 24 -4.44 4.24 3.19
C LEU A 24 -5.22 5.18 4.12
N ASN A 25 -5.49 6.41 3.68
CA ASN A 25 -6.17 7.43 4.49
C ASN A 25 -7.62 7.06 4.77
N ASP A 26 -8.32 6.53 3.77
CA ASP A 26 -9.76 6.29 3.81
C ASP A 26 -10.10 4.91 4.41
N GLY A 27 -9.10 4.16 4.87
CA GLY A 27 -9.26 2.82 5.45
C GLY A 27 -9.63 1.74 4.43
N VAL A 28 -9.58 2.04 3.13
CA VAL A 28 -9.97 1.10 2.07
C VAL A 28 -9.06 -0.12 2.06
N LEU A 29 -7.74 0.05 2.22
CA LEU A 29 -6.82 -1.09 2.29
C LEU A 29 -7.11 -1.99 3.50
N ALA A 30 -7.41 -1.40 4.65
CA ALA A 30 -7.77 -2.15 5.85
C ALA A 30 -9.07 -2.96 5.64
N ASN A 31 -10.05 -2.39 4.96
CA ASN A 31 -11.28 -3.09 4.59
C ASN A 31 -11.01 -4.23 3.61
N TYR A 32 -10.10 -4.06 2.64
CA TYR A 32 -9.74 -5.13 1.71
C TYR A 32 -9.07 -6.31 2.41
N ILE A 33 -8.19 -6.05 3.38
CA ILE A 33 -7.57 -7.08 4.21
C ILE A 33 -8.65 -7.86 4.98
N LYS A 34 -9.55 -7.14 5.65
CA LYS A 34 -10.58 -7.72 6.53
C LYS A 34 -11.68 -8.47 5.78
N ASP A 35 -12.20 -7.86 4.72
CA ASP A 35 -13.45 -8.29 4.09
C ASP A 35 -13.23 -9.01 2.77
N LEU A 36 -12.10 -8.78 2.09
CA LEU A 36 -11.77 -9.33 0.77
C LEU A 36 -10.54 -10.25 0.76
N SER A 37 -10.07 -10.69 1.93
CA SER A 37 -8.96 -11.65 2.06
C SER A 37 -7.70 -11.24 1.30
N VAL A 38 -7.43 -9.95 1.15
CA VAL A 38 -6.18 -9.44 0.56
C VAL A 38 -5.05 -9.64 1.58
N THR A 39 -3.97 -10.29 1.17
CA THR A 39 -2.86 -10.68 2.05
C THR A 39 -1.53 -10.00 1.73
N GLY A 40 -1.46 -9.22 0.65
CA GLY A 40 -0.31 -8.40 0.32
C GLY A 40 -0.63 -7.36 -0.75
N LEU A 41 0.35 -6.55 -1.11
CA LEU A 41 0.23 -5.64 -2.24
C LEU A 41 1.54 -5.48 -3.00
N THR A 42 1.43 -5.10 -4.26
CA THR A 42 2.55 -4.66 -5.11
C THR A 42 2.39 -3.20 -5.50
N SER A 43 3.52 -2.51 -5.51
CA SER A 43 3.70 -1.21 -6.14
C SER A 43 4.66 -1.31 -7.31
N ASN A 44 4.73 -0.24 -8.10
CA ASN A 44 5.76 -0.05 -9.13
C ASN A 44 5.83 1.45 -9.47
N PRO A 45 6.86 1.90 -10.22
CA PRO A 45 7.01 3.32 -10.56
C PRO A 45 5.78 3.92 -11.25
N THR A 46 5.10 3.16 -12.12
CA THR A 46 3.89 3.63 -12.82
C THR A 46 2.71 3.84 -11.89
N ILE A 47 2.54 2.98 -10.87
CA ILE A 47 1.51 3.12 -9.83
C ILE A 47 1.72 4.42 -9.06
N PHE A 48 2.94 4.67 -8.56
CA PHE A 48 3.22 5.89 -7.82
C PHE A 48 3.12 7.15 -8.69
N GLN A 49 3.58 7.10 -9.94
CA GLN A 49 3.41 8.21 -10.87
C GLN A 49 1.94 8.61 -10.97
N LYS A 50 1.03 7.64 -11.14
CA LYS A 50 -0.41 7.90 -11.23
C LYS A 50 -0.99 8.40 -9.90
N ALA A 51 -0.57 7.84 -8.77
CA ALA A 51 -1.06 8.26 -7.46
C ALA A 51 -0.67 9.72 -7.13
N ILE A 52 0.59 10.07 -7.39
CA ILE A 52 1.14 11.39 -7.10
C ILE A 52 0.60 12.44 -8.06
N ALA A 53 0.54 12.14 -9.36
CA ALA A 53 0.05 13.10 -10.36
C ALA A 53 -1.48 13.21 -10.42
N GLY A 54 -2.20 12.22 -9.91
CA GLY A 54 -3.66 12.11 -10.04
C GLY A 54 -4.45 12.67 -8.87
N THR A 55 -3.80 13.12 -7.79
CA THR A 55 -4.45 13.60 -6.56
C THR A 55 -3.67 14.74 -5.92
N ASP A 56 -4.32 15.55 -5.08
CA ASP A 56 -3.71 16.59 -4.25
C ASP A 56 -3.21 16.07 -2.88
N LEU A 57 -3.37 14.77 -2.62
CA LEU A 57 -3.03 14.13 -1.34
C LEU A 57 -1.53 14.14 -1.02
N TYR A 58 -0.69 14.45 -2.00
CA TYR A 58 0.75 14.53 -1.86
C TYR A 58 1.27 15.97 -1.70
N ASP A 59 0.47 16.99 -2.00
CA ASP A 59 0.92 18.39 -2.12
C ASP A 59 1.56 18.90 -0.82
N SER A 60 0.90 18.70 0.31
CA SER A 60 1.42 19.13 1.62
C SER A 60 2.76 18.45 1.97
N ALA A 61 2.90 17.16 1.66
CA ALA A 61 4.12 16.41 1.91
C ALA A 61 5.25 16.81 0.94
N ILE A 62 4.90 17.07 -0.33
CA ILE A 62 5.81 17.59 -1.35
C ILE A 62 6.36 18.95 -0.92
N ASP A 63 5.47 19.87 -0.52
CA ASP A 63 5.84 21.22 -0.08
C ASP A 63 6.79 21.17 1.12
N GLN A 64 6.43 20.38 2.14
CA GLN A 64 7.24 20.26 3.35
C GLN A 64 8.61 19.67 3.03
N LYS A 65 8.67 18.53 2.34
CA LYS A 65 9.94 17.86 2.03
C LYS A 65 10.81 18.69 1.08
N THR A 66 10.21 19.47 0.19
CA THR A 66 10.95 20.41 -0.66
C THR A 66 11.57 21.54 0.16
N ARG A 67 10.88 22.07 1.17
CA ARG A 67 11.47 23.03 2.12
C ARG A 67 12.62 22.41 2.93
N ASP A 68 12.55 21.10 3.17
CA ASP A 68 13.63 20.33 3.80
C ASP A 68 14.78 19.97 2.83
N GLY A 69 14.75 20.51 1.60
CA GLY A 69 15.80 20.38 0.59
C GLY A 69 15.74 19.10 -0.24
N LYS A 70 14.66 18.30 -0.15
CA LYS A 70 14.48 17.09 -0.97
C LYS A 70 13.92 17.47 -2.34
N THR A 71 14.46 16.87 -3.39
CA THR A 71 13.99 17.07 -4.77
C THR A 71 14.14 15.79 -5.59
N GLY A 72 13.46 15.74 -6.75
CA GLY A 72 13.59 14.65 -7.72
C GLY A 72 13.37 13.26 -7.11
N GLU A 73 14.32 12.35 -7.38
CA GLU A 73 14.27 10.97 -6.92
C GLU A 73 14.27 10.82 -5.39
N ALA A 74 15.01 11.69 -4.69
CA ALA A 74 15.04 11.66 -3.22
C ALA A 74 13.67 12.01 -2.62
N LEU A 75 12.97 13.00 -3.20
CA LEU A 75 11.62 13.35 -2.78
C LEU A 75 10.64 12.20 -3.08
N PHE A 76 10.76 11.58 -4.26
CA PHE A 76 9.94 10.44 -4.64
C PHE A 76 10.07 9.29 -3.64
N PHE A 77 11.30 8.86 -3.32
CA PHE A 77 11.52 7.74 -2.40
C PHE A 77 10.99 8.03 -1.00
N GLU A 78 11.11 9.26 -0.52
CA GLU A 78 10.52 9.65 0.77
C GLU A 78 9.01 9.42 0.78
N LEU A 79 8.29 9.87 -0.25
CA LEU A 79 6.83 9.71 -0.35
C LEU A 79 6.43 8.25 -0.52
N ALA A 80 7.14 7.51 -1.38
CA ALA A 80 6.85 6.10 -1.64
C ALA A 80 7.10 5.23 -0.40
N ILE A 81 8.23 5.42 0.27
CA ILE A 81 8.59 4.66 1.48
C ILE A 81 7.61 4.95 2.62
N GLU A 82 7.13 6.19 2.76
CA GLU A 82 6.07 6.52 3.72
C GLU A 82 4.81 5.69 3.49
N ASP A 83 4.31 5.66 2.25
CA ASP A 83 3.10 4.92 1.92
C ASP A 83 3.32 3.40 2.07
N LEU A 84 4.49 2.87 1.67
CA LEU A 84 4.84 1.45 1.82
C LEU A 84 4.95 1.03 3.28
N ARG A 85 5.54 1.86 4.16
CA ARG A 85 5.59 1.57 5.60
C ARG A 85 4.21 1.49 6.21
N ARG A 86 3.34 2.46 5.88
CA ARG A 86 1.95 2.47 6.35
C ARG A 86 1.18 1.23 5.87
N ALA A 87 1.39 0.81 4.63
CA ALA A 87 0.81 -0.43 4.13
C ALA A 87 1.35 -1.67 4.88
N ALA A 88 2.66 -1.71 5.13
CA ALA A 88 3.30 -2.83 5.84
C ALA A 88 2.77 -2.95 7.28
N ASP A 89 2.54 -1.83 7.96
CA ASP A 89 1.93 -1.82 9.30
C ASP A 89 0.52 -2.42 9.29
N LEU A 90 -0.28 -2.16 8.24
CA LEU A 90 -1.61 -2.76 8.07
C LEU A 90 -1.56 -4.26 7.79
N PHE A 91 -0.54 -4.72 7.05
CA PHE A 91 -0.33 -6.13 6.74
C PHE A 91 0.40 -6.91 7.82
N ARG A 92 0.98 -6.24 8.83
CA ARG A 92 1.74 -6.88 9.90
C ARG A 92 1.01 -8.03 10.61
N PRO A 93 -0.29 -7.94 10.95
CA PRO A 93 -1.01 -9.07 11.54
C PRO A 93 -1.10 -10.28 10.61
N VAL A 94 -1.20 -10.07 9.29
CA VAL A 94 -1.20 -11.16 8.30
C VAL A 94 0.18 -11.81 8.25
N HIS A 95 1.24 -11.00 8.22
CA HIS A 95 2.62 -11.48 8.25
C HIS A 95 2.90 -12.35 9.48
N ASP A 96 2.51 -11.88 10.67
CA ASP A 96 2.72 -12.62 11.91
C ASP A 96 1.86 -13.90 11.96
N ALA A 97 0.61 -13.86 11.51
CA ALA A 97 -0.30 -15.02 11.52
C ALA A 97 0.10 -16.12 10.52
N THR A 98 0.87 -15.78 9.49
CA THR A 98 1.29 -16.70 8.43
C THR A 98 2.78 -17.05 8.50
N ASP A 99 3.46 -16.71 9.59
CA ASP A 99 4.90 -16.91 9.77
C ASP A 99 5.74 -16.38 8.59
N GLY A 100 5.35 -15.20 8.10
CA GLY A 100 6.02 -14.49 7.00
C GLY A 100 5.74 -15.04 5.60
N VAL A 101 4.80 -15.98 5.43
CA VAL A 101 4.37 -16.43 4.09
C VAL A 101 3.62 -15.32 3.34
N ASP A 102 2.74 -14.60 4.05
CA ASP A 102 1.96 -13.48 3.52
C ASP A 102 2.29 -12.18 4.28
N GLY A 103 1.54 -11.10 4.00
CA GLY A 103 1.68 -9.81 4.67
C GLY A 103 2.79 -8.92 4.09
N TRP A 104 3.16 -9.17 2.84
CA TRP A 104 4.21 -8.45 2.13
C TRP A 104 3.69 -7.22 1.39
N VAL A 105 4.56 -6.22 1.29
CA VAL A 105 4.35 -4.98 0.54
C VAL A 105 5.58 -4.80 -0.34
N SER A 106 5.37 -4.76 -1.66
CA SER A 106 6.45 -4.72 -2.65
C SER A 106 6.56 -3.41 -3.41
#